data_AF-A0A534BJD6-F1
#
_entry.id   AF-A0A534BJD6-F1
#
_cell.length_a   1.000
_cell.length_b   1.000
_cell.length_c   1.000
_cell.angle_alpha   90.00
_cell.angle_beta   90.00
_cell.angle_gamma   90.00
#
_symmetry.space_group_name_H-M   'P 1'
#
loop_
_entity.id
_entity.type
_entity.pdbx_description
1 polymer ?
#
loop_
_entity_poly.entity_id
_entity_poly.type
_entity_poly.pdbx_seq_one_letter_code
_entity_poly.pdbx_strand_id
1 'polypeptide(L)' 'SPGELIRWRRVDRAAELLRSVELPAAHIAAETGFVDQSHMTRAFRAVYGTTPAAYRRERVSPIQASADVDRLECGSP' A
#
# COMPACT_ATOMS: atom_id res chain seq x y z
N SER A 1 1.12 -12.53 19.51
CA SER A 1 0.95 -13.96 19.17
C SER A 1 1.81 -14.34 17.97
N PRO A 2 2.17 -15.63 17.76
CA PRO A 2 2.99 -16.05 16.63
C PRO A 2 2.45 -15.63 15.25
N GLY A 3 1.13 -15.56 15.08
CA GLY A 3 0.49 -15.12 13.84
C GLY A 3 0.68 -13.63 13.52
N GLU A 4 0.78 -12.78 14.55
CA GLU A 4 1.05 -11.35 14.38
C GLU A 4 2.47 -11.09 13.89
N LEU A 5 3.46 -11.87 14.37
CA LEU A 5 4.84 -11.79 13.90
C LEU A 5 4.95 -12.15 12.42
N ILE A 6 4.28 -13.22 11.99
CA ILE A 6 4.25 -13.64 10.58
C ILE A 6 3.60 -12.55 9.73
N ARG A 7 2.47 -11.99 10.19
CA ARG A 7 1.78 -10.91 9.49
C ARG A 7 2.67 -9.68 9.35
N TRP A 8 3.37 -9.28 10.42
CA TRP A 8 4.30 -8.16 10.41
C TRP A 8 5.42 -8.38 9.39
N ARG A 9 6.06 -9.56 9.38
CA ARG A 9 7.13 -9.88 8.41
C ARG A 9 6.65 -9.82 6.95
N ARG A 10 5.43 -10.29 6.66
CA ARG A 10 4.85 -10.19 5.30
C ARG A 10 4.62 -8.74 4.89
N VAL A 11 4.10 -7.93 5.81
CA VAL A 11 3.85 -6.50 5.59
C VAL A 11 5.18 -5.74 5.39
N ASP A 12 6.22 -6.07 6.16
CA ASP A 12 7.55 -5.46 6.03
C ASP A 12 8.21 -5.80 4.69
N ARG A 13 8.12 -7.07 4.26
CA ARG A 13 8.57 -7.47 2.93
C ARG A 13 7.81 -6.76 1.80
N ALA A 14 6.49 -6.57 1.96
CA ALA A 14 5.71 -5.80 0.99
C ALA A 14 6.19 -4.35 0.93
N ALA A 15 6.54 -3.75 2.06
CA ALA A 15 7.11 -2.40 2.11
C ALA A 15 8.47 -2.32 1.39
N GLU A 16 9.34 -3.31 1.52
CA GLU A 16 10.60 -3.35 0.75
C GLU A 16 10.37 -3.42 -0.77
N LEU A 17 9.44 -4.25 -1.22
CA LEU A 17 9.11 -4.41 -2.64
C LEU A 17 8.46 -3.16 -3.22
N LEU A 18 7.51 -2.56 -2.48
CA LEU A 18 6.88 -1.28 -2.83
C LEU A 18 7.89 -0.15 -3.03
N ARG A 19 9.05 -0.29 -2.39
CA ARG A 19 10.12 0.69 -2.33
C ARG A 19 11.18 0.50 -3.42
N SER A 20 11.37 -0.72 -3.88
CA SER A 20 12.46 -1.10 -4.79
C SER A 20 12.01 -1.33 -6.23
N VAL A 21 10.74 -1.66 -6.47
CA VAL A 21 10.26 -2.05 -7.80
C VAL A 21 8.89 -1.45 -8.10
N GLU A 22 8.67 -1.00 -9.34
CA GLU A 22 7.37 -0.59 -9.86
C GLU A 22 6.48 -1.80 -10.23
N LEU A 23 6.30 -2.73 -9.29
CA LEU A 23 5.38 -3.85 -9.48
C LEU A 23 3.94 -3.44 -9.17
N PRO A 24 2.93 -4.01 -9.84
CA PRO A 24 1.53 -3.85 -9.43
C PRO A 24 1.34 -4.33 -7.97
N ALA A 25 0.50 -3.62 -7.19
CA ALA A 25 0.26 -3.99 -5.79
C ALA A 25 -0.34 -5.40 -5.63
N ALA A 26 -1.11 -5.88 -6.62
CA ALA A 26 -1.61 -7.24 -6.67
C ALA A 26 -0.49 -8.28 -6.81
N HIS A 27 0.56 -7.98 -7.58
CA HIS A 27 1.72 -8.85 -7.72
C HIS A 27 2.50 -8.91 -6.39
N ILE A 28 2.73 -7.75 -5.76
CA ILE A 28 3.39 -7.69 -4.45
C ILE A 28 2.61 -8.48 -3.40
N ALA A 29 1.28 -8.45 -3.43
CA ALA A 29 0.45 -9.22 -2.52
C ALA A 29 0.69 -10.73 -2.67
N ALA A 30 0.71 -11.24 -3.90
CA ALA A 30 1.00 -12.65 -4.18
C ALA A 30 2.42 -13.04 -3.72
N GLU A 31 3.41 -12.20 -4.04
CA GLU A 31 4.83 -12.42 -3.71
C GLU A 31 5.09 -12.45 -2.19
N THR A 32 4.28 -11.71 -1.42
CA THR A 32 4.42 -11.61 0.04
C THR A 32 3.48 -12.53 0.81
N GLY A 33 2.76 -13.40 0.11
CA GLY A 33 1.89 -14.42 0.70
C GLY A 33 0.57 -13.87 1.24
N PHE A 34 0.05 -12.80 0.66
CA PHE A 34 -1.34 -12.37 0.85
C PHE A 34 -2.24 -13.01 -0.22
N VAL A 35 -3.47 -13.30 0.19
CA VAL A 35 -4.51 -13.88 -0.69
C VAL A 35 -4.82 -12.93 -1.85
N ASP A 36 -4.85 -11.63 -1.58
CA ASP A 36 -5.17 -10.60 -2.54
C ASP A 36 -4.64 -9.23 -2.07
N GLN A 37 -4.71 -8.24 -2.97
CA GLN A 37 -4.31 -6.86 -2.70
C GLN A 37 -5.09 -6.21 -1.55
N SER A 38 -6.38 -6.49 -1.41
CA SER A 38 -7.24 -5.91 -0.37
C SER A 38 -6.88 -6.45 1.01
N HIS A 39 -6.51 -7.73 1.13
CA HIS A 39 -5.99 -8.32 2.35
C HIS A 39 -4.64 -7.70 2.72
N MET A 40 -3.71 -7.60 1.77
CA MET A 40 -2.43 -6.91 1.96
C MET A 40 -2.66 -5.46 2.43
N THR A 41 -3.56 -4.72 1.78
CA THR A 41 -3.83 -3.31 2.09
C THR A 41 -4.37 -3.12 3.51
N ARG A 42 -5.25 -4.01 3.98
CA ARG A 42 -5.76 -4.01 5.35
C ARG A 42 -4.65 -4.26 6.37
N ALA A 43 -3.81 -5.27 6.13
CA ALA A 43 -2.67 -5.58 6.99
C ALA A 43 -1.62 -4.45 6.99
N PHE A 44 -1.36 -3.86 5.82
CA PHE A 44 -0.41 -2.77 5.64
C PHE A 44 -0.84 -1.52 6.41
N ARG A 45 -2.11 -1.11 6.27
CA ARG A 45 -2.68 0.01 7.05
C ARG A 45 -2.60 -0.23 8.56
N ALA A 46 -2.84 -1.46 9.01
CA ALA A 46 -2.76 -1.79 10.44
C ALA A 46 -1.35 -1.66 11.02
N VAL A 47 -0.30 -1.85 10.20
CA VAL A 47 1.10 -1.78 10.64
C VAL A 47 1.73 -0.41 10.39
N TYR A 48 1.51 0.19 9.22
CA TYR A 48 2.15 1.44 8.78
C TYR A 48 1.24 2.67 8.81
N GLY A 49 -0.05 2.52 9.13
CA GLY A 49 -1.00 3.64 9.19
C GLY A 49 -1.41 4.22 7.81
N THR A 50 -0.84 3.74 6.71
CA THR A 50 -1.10 4.23 5.35
C THR A 50 -1.36 3.10 4.35
N THR A 51 -1.74 3.42 3.11
CA THR A 51 -1.91 2.42 2.05
C THR A 51 -0.59 2.09 1.36
N PRO A 52 -0.45 0.88 0.77
CA PRO A 52 0.66 0.55 -0.11
C PRO A 52 0.87 1.58 -1.24
N ALA A 53 -0.22 2.09 -1.83
CA ALA A 53 -0.17 3.05 -2.93
C ALA A 53 0.32 4.44 -2.45
N ALA A 54 -0.16 4.93 -1.31
CA ALA A 54 0.31 6.16 -0.71
C ALA A 54 1.77 6.04 -0.25
N TYR A 55 2.12 4.94 0.42
CA TYR A 55 3.49 4.63 0.83
C TYR A 55 4.49 4.60 -0.35
N ARG A 56 4.05 4.08 -1.51
CA ARG A 56 4.83 4.13 -2.75
C ARG A 56 4.96 5.56 -3.28
N ARG A 57 3.89 6.36 -3.24
CA ARG A 57 3.89 7.75 -3.70
C ARG A 57 4.75 8.65 -2.83
N GLU A 58 4.86 8.37 -1.53
CA GLU A 58 5.77 9.09 -0.61
C GLU A 58 7.25 8.91 -0.99
N ARG A 59 7.63 7.82 -1.67
CA ARG A 59 8.95 7.69 -2.32
C ARG A 59 9.11 8.52 -3.59
N VAL A 60 8.03 8.70 -4.33
CA VAL A 60 7.98 9.50 -5.57
C VAL A 60 7.49 10.90 -5.26
N SER A 61 7.77 11.41 -4.07
CA SER A 61 7.59 12.83 -3.80
C SER A 61 8.83 13.55 -4.37
N PRO A 62 8.76 14.20 -5.55
CA PRO A 62 9.62 15.35 -5.72
C PRO A 62 9.27 16.27 -4.56
N ILE A 63 10.29 16.86 -3.95
CA ILE A 63 10.12 17.82 -2.88
C ILE A 63 9.09 18.86 -3.39
N GLN A 64 7.89 18.89 -2.78
CA GLN A 64 6.72 19.74 -3.04
C GLN A 64 5.72 19.34 -4.16
N ALA A 65 4.46 19.12 -3.75
CA ALA A 65 3.26 19.53 -4.48
C ALA A 65 2.09 19.66 -3.48
N SER A 66 1.89 20.87 -2.97
CA SER A 66 0.63 21.33 -2.40
C SER A 66 -0.44 21.47 -3.49
N ALA A 67 -1.72 21.41 -3.09
CA ALA A 67 -2.92 21.87 -3.81
C ALA A 67 -3.69 20.82 -4.65
N ASP A 68 -4.93 20.61 -4.21
CA ASP A 68 -6.17 20.45 -4.99
C ASP A 68 -6.34 19.28 -5.98
N VAL A 69 -7.20 18.32 -5.60
CA VAL A 69 -8.17 17.67 -6.53
C VAL A 69 -9.47 17.42 -5.78
N ASP A 70 -10.29 18.47 -5.75
CA ASP A 70 -11.64 18.48 -6.32
C ASP A 70 -12.37 17.12 -6.36
N ARG A 71 -13.28 16.92 -5.39
CA ARG A 71 -14.33 15.92 -5.48
C ARG A 71 -15.54 16.58 -6.13
N LEU A 72 -15.50 16.71 -7.46
CA LEU A 72 -16.69 16.91 -8.26
C LEU A 72 -17.52 15.61 -8.18
N GLU A 73 -18.65 15.69 -7.46
CA GLU A 73 -19.67 14.66 -7.47
C GLU A 73 -20.34 14.64 -8.85
N CYS A 74 -19.91 13.70 -9.70
CA CYS A 74 -20.63 13.38 -10.92
C CYS A 74 -21.81 12.47 -10.55
N GLY A 75 -23.00 13.08 -10.46
CA GLY A 75 -24.25 12.35 -10.33
C GLY A 75 -24.47 11.39 -11.50
N SER A 76 -25.25 10.34 -11.27
CA SER A 76 -25.85 9.47 -12.28
C SER A 76 -26.78 8.47 -11.59
N PRO A 77 -27.79 7.95 -12.30
CA PRO A 77 -28.95 8.62 -12.90
C PRO A 77 -30.22 8.48 -12.04
#